data_AF-A0A9Q0ENC7-F1
#
_entry.id   AF-A0A9Q0ENC7-F1
#
_cell.length_a   1.000
_cell.length_b   1.000
_cell.length_c   1.000
_cell.angle_alpha   90.00
_cell.angle_beta   90.00
_cell.angle_gamma   90.00
#
_symmetry.space_group_name_H-M   'P 1'
#
loop_
_entity.id
_entity.type
_entity.pdbx_description
1 polymer ?
#
loop_
_entity_poly.entity_id
_entity_poly.type
_entity_poly.pdbx_seq_one_letter_code
_entity_poly.pdbx_strand_id
1 'polypeptide(L)'
;MKSQTLEHESKECRMRAEECQQQLQRCQSELNRQVKQSSSVIQEKVPFNDTKFSHYNSLNVPPHNRRHQLKARDVAGQAVGFAQDLVAALLNFHSYTEQRVHIYPRDSSIEPISPLNQKFSHYLHENAAYVRPLEDGLLQLHQSITEDTVTVLETVGQLKLFADHFSAYSRFLQKILPYQLKRTASSSFDKLSNYINLLALPSVRQDAMPQTSMCAVFTQMAACLHSLQDAVKVMSKHYNQKAGLEGELPTVTEKLRTTTECLLGSLVSLANSTGKIATFFSNNLDFFTSSKGYGPRGGPAALDPLQAESMLAFKKRAASYIHAIQKPRPQSVLYKESLCNRRVLTSSTESREGLTQQVHQSQEKIARLEQEKEHWLLEAQLGKVRLEKESQRIGELEAQLAAAMGGAPVYAASAVAAVPPNDMSAHDQEDMEAVPRGARKDSTLSTSLVGMLSTTPSTENVRDEESREQLIKDHYMVRVGELTTQLQVSDSKAVHFHAECRALAKRLALAEKSREALGEEVKAANQNITRLQDELTTTKRSYEDQLSMMSDHLCSMNETLSKQREEIDTLKLGSKANAKKNKGR
;
A
#
# COMPACT_ATOMS: atom_id res chain seq x y z
N MET A 1 -23.57 11.10 -86.63
CA MET A 1 -22.68 9.95 -86.39
C MET A 1 -21.84 10.14 -85.12
N LYS A 2 -20.51 10.41 -85.17
CA LYS A 2 -19.64 10.42 -83.96
C LYS A 2 -20.21 11.12 -82.70
N SER A 3 -20.78 12.32 -82.86
CA SER A 3 -21.39 13.06 -81.73
C SER A 3 -22.57 12.32 -81.08
N GLN A 4 -23.44 11.68 -81.89
CA GLN A 4 -24.58 10.90 -81.40
C GLN A 4 -24.12 9.58 -80.75
N THR A 5 -23.03 8.97 -81.24
CA THR A 5 -22.42 7.80 -80.62
C THR A 5 -21.88 8.13 -79.22
N LEU A 6 -21.12 9.22 -79.08
CA LEU A 6 -20.62 9.71 -77.79
C LEU A 6 -21.75 10.12 -76.83
N GLU A 7 -22.84 10.69 -77.35
CA GLU A 7 -24.02 11.03 -76.54
C GLU A 7 -24.74 9.76 -76.02
N HIS A 8 -24.83 8.72 -76.84
CA HIS A 8 -25.36 7.40 -76.44
C HIS A 8 -24.46 6.76 -75.36
N GLU A 9 -23.16 6.65 -75.61
CA GLU A 9 -22.18 6.13 -74.65
C GLU A 9 -22.20 6.91 -73.32
N SER A 10 -22.33 8.24 -73.37
CA SER A 10 -22.46 9.09 -72.17
C SER A 10 -23.75 8.82 -71.38
N LYS A 11 -24.88 8.57 -72.06
CA LYS A 11 -26.14 8.17 -71.41
C LYS A 11 -26.03 6.77 -70.80
N GLU A 12 -25.43 5.82 -71.51
CA GLU A 12 -25.20 4.46 -71.03
C GLU A 12 -24.26 4.41 -69.81
N CYS A 13 -23.18 5.21 -69.82
CA CYS A 13 -22.29 5.37 -68.67
C CYS A 13 -22.99 5.97 -67.44
N ARG A 14 -23.91 6.94 -67.63
CA ARG A 14 -24.74 7.48 -66.52
C ARG A 14 -25.70 6.43 -65.96
N MET A 15 -26.41 5.71 -66.83
CA MET A 15 -27.29 4.61 -66.41
C MET A 15 -26.54 3.56 -65.58
N ARG A 16 -25.37 3.11 -66.06
CA ARG A 16 -24.52 2.16 -65.32
C ARG A 16 -24.03 2.72 -63.98
N ALA A 17 -23.69 4.02 -63.90
CA ALA A 17 -23.29 4.65 -62.65
C ALA A 17 -24.45 4.73 -61.63
N GLU A 18 -25.66 5.06 -62.08
CA GLU A 18 -26.87 5.07 -61.26
C GLU A 18 -27.24 3.65 -60.78
N GLU A 19 -27.14 2.64 -61.64
CA GLU A 19 -27.31 1.23 -61.27
C GLU A 19 -26.29 0.79 -60.21
N CYS A 20 -25.00 1.11 -60.39
CA CYS A 20 -23.96 0.85 -59.39
C CYS A 20 -24.25 1.56 -58.06
N GLN A 21 -24.74 2.81 -58.07
CA GLN A 21 -25.08 3.55 -56.86
C GLN A 21 -26.30 2.94 -56.14
N GLN A 22 -27.32 2.48 -56.88
CA GLN A 22 -28.45 1.76 -56.31
C GLN A 22 -28.03 0.40 -55.72
N GLN A 23 -27.15 -0.34 -56.41
CA GLN A 23 -26.60 -1.60 -55.89
C GLN A 23 -25.79 -1.35 -54.60
N LEU A 24 -24.97 -0.30 -54.56
CA LEU A 24 -24.23 0.10 -53.37
C LEU A 24 -25.17 0.39 -52.18
N GLN A 25 -26.26 1.15 -52.40
CA GLN A 25 -27.25 1.45 -51.36
C GLN A 25 -27.99 0.19 -50.88
N ARG A 26 -28.35 -0.74 -51.79
CA ARG A 26 -28.96 -2.03 -51.42
C ARG A 26 -28.01 -2.88 -50.59
N CYS A 27 -26.74 -3.00 -51.00
CA CYS A 27 -25.71 -3.71 -50.24
C CYS A 27 -25.46 -3.07 -48.87
N GLN A 28 -25.38 -1.74 -48.76
CA GLN A 28 -25.26 -1.03 -47.48
C GLN A 28 -26.48 -1.28 -46.57
N SER A 29 -27.69 -1.29 -47.13
CA SER A 29 -28.93 -1.53 -46.39
C SER A 29 -29.00 -2.96 -45.85
N GLU A 30 -28.70 -3.95 -46.69
CA GLU A 30 -28.69 -5.35 -46.32
C GLU A 30 -27.56 -5.68 -45.34
N LEU A 31 -26.36 -5.13 -45.54
CA LEU A 31 -25.25 -5.28 -44.58
C LEU A 31 -25.60 -4.67 -43.22
N ASN A 32 -26.23 -3.49 -43.19
CA ASN A 32 -26.74 -2.90 -41.95
C ASN A 32 -27.82 -3.78 -41.29
N ARG A 33 -28.70 -4.40 -42.07
CA ARG A 33 -29.72 -5.34 -41.56
C ARG A 33 -29.07 -6.58 -40.95
N GLN A 34 -28.10 -7.19 -41.62
CA GLN A 34 -27.34 -8.34 -41.14
C GLN A 34 -26.50 -8.01 -39.90
N VAL A 35 -25.86 -6.84 -39.86
CA VAL A 35 -25.12 -6.34 -38.68
C VAL A 35 -26.06 -6.14 -37.50
N LYS A 36 -27.24 -5.52 -37.68
CA LYS A 36 -28.25 -5.38 -36.61
C LYS A 36 -28.75 -6.74 -36.11
N GLN A 37 -29.12 -7.65 -37.02
CA GLN A 37 -29.59 -8.99 -36.68
C GLN A 37 -28.53 -9.79 -35.92
N SER A 38 -27.28 -9.80 -36.41
CA SER A 38 -26.16 -10.46 -35.75
C SER A 38 -25.84 -9.85 -34.38
N SER A 39 -25.90 -8.52 -34.26
CA SER A 39 -25.71 -7.82 -32.99
C SER A 39 -26.78 -8.20 -31.96
N SER A 40 -28.04 -8.31 -32.38
CA SER A 40 -29.15 -8.75 -31.52
C SER A 40 -28.98 -10.19 -31.03
N VAL A 41 -28.58 -11.12 -31.92
CA VAL A 41 -28.31 -12.52 -31.54
C VAL A 41 -27.13 -12.60 -30.58
N ILE A 42 -26.07 -11.82 -30.81
CA ILE A 42 -24.91 -11.74 -29.90
C ILE A 42 -25.35 -11.20 -28.53
N GLN A 43 -26.14 -10.12 -28.50
CA GLN A 43 -26.64 -9.50 -27.27
C GLN A 43 -27.50 -10.46 -26.43
N GLU A 44 -28.31 -11.30 -27.08
CA GLU A 44 -29.22 -12.22 -26.39
C GLU A 44 -28.53 -13.51 -25.95
N LYS A 45 -27.54 -14.00 -26.71
CA LYS A 45 -27.01 -15.38 -26.56
C LYS A 45 -25.56 -15.48 -26.06
N VAL A 46 -24.79 -14.40 -26.02
CA VAL A 46 -23.37 -14.43 -25.59
C VAL A 46 -23.16 -14.07 -24.11
N PRO A 47 -23.87 -13.09 -23.51
CA PRO A 47 -23.77 -12.85 -22.08
C PRO A 47 -24.34 -14.02 -21.27
N PHE A 48 -23.67 -14.37 -20.17
CA PHE A 48 -24.29 -15.12 -19.09
C PHE A 48 -25.42 -14.25 -18.51
N ASN A 49 -26.66 -14.67 -18.71
CA ASN A 49 -27.86 -13.92 -18.33
C ASN A 49 -28.79 -14.84 -17.53
N ASP A 50 -28.34 -15.18 -16.32
CA ASP A 50 -29.12 -15.93 -15.35
C ASP A 50 -30.14 -14.98 -14.70
N THR A 51 -31.43 -15.26 -14.93
CA THR A 51 -32.56 -14.50 -14.39
C THR A 51 -32.96 -14.92 -12.98
N LYS A 52 -32.45 -16.06 -12.50
CA LYS A 52 -32.71 -16.60 -11.16
C LYS A 52 -31.59 -16.22 -10.18
N PHE A 53 -30.36 -16.16 -10.67
CA PHE A 53 -29.15 -15.85 -9.90
C PHE A 53 -28.35 -14.72 -10.58
N SER A 54 -28.93 -13.52 -10.58
CA SER A 54 -28.38 -12.33 -11.27
C SER A 54 -26.92 -12.01 -10.95
N HIS A 55 -26.42 -12.38 -9.76
CA HIS A 55 -25.02 -12.17 -9.39
C HIS A 55 -24.03 -12.94 -10.29
N TYR A 56 -24.40 -14.06 -10.91
CA TYR A 56 -23.52 -14.72 -11.90
C TYR A 56 -23.33 -13.91 -13.17
N ASN A 57 -24.19 -12.93 -13.45
CA ASN A 57 -24.04 -12.03 -14.59
C ASN A 57 -22.86 -11.05 -14.38
N SER A 58 -22.28 -10.99 -13.17
CA SER A 58 -21.00 -10.32 -12.88
C SER A 58 -19.77 -11.06 -13.44
N LEU A 59 -19.91 -12.34 -13.83
CA LEU A 59 -18.84 -13.14 -14.44
C LEU A 59 -18.64 -12.83 -15.94
N ASN A 60 -19.50 -11.98 -16.53
CA ASN A 60 -19.38 -11.56 -17.92
C ASN A 60 -18.11 -10.72 -18.12
N VAL A 61 -17.18 -11.21 -18.93
CA VAL A 61 -15.95 -10.49 -19.25
C VAL A 61 -16.21 -9.50 -20.40
N PRO A 62 -15.86 -8.21 -20.24
CA PRO A 62 -15.95 -7.22 -21.32
C PRO A 62 -15.10 -7.61 -22.53
N PRO A 63 -15.54 -7.31 -23.76
CA PRO A 63 -14.75 -7.52 -24.96
C PRO A 63 -13.49 -6.63 -24.92
N HIS A 64 -12.32 -7.25 -25.08
CA HIS A 64 -11.06 -6.51 -25.17
C HIS A 64 -11.02 -5.68 -26.48
N ASN A 65 -10.86 -4.35 -26.35
CA ASN A 65 -10.72 -3.43 -27.48
C ASN A 65 -9.32 -2.79 -27.51
N ARG A 66 -8.37 -3.45 -28.20
CA ARG A 66 -6.96 -3.00 -28.30
C ARG A 66 -6.84 -1.58 -28.88
N ARG A 67 -7.67 -1.22 -29.86
CA ARG A 67 -7.66 0.12 -30.47
C ARG A 67 -8.07 1.20 -29.46
N HIS A 68 -9.02 0.91 -28.58
CA HIS A 68 -9.40 1.83 -27.50
C HIS A 68 -8.29 1.93 -26.44
N GLN A 69 -7.63 0.81 -26.07
CA GLN A 69 -6.52 0.82 -25.11
C GLN A 69 -5.30 1.58 -25.61
N LEU A 70 -4.88 1.37 -26.87
CA LEU A 70 -3.81 2.14 -27.50
C LEU A 70 -4.13 3.64 -27.47
N LYS A 71 -5.34 4.04 -27.88
CA LYS A 71 -5.76 5.44 -27.80
C LYS A 71 -5.77 5.98 -26.35
N ALA A 72 -6.21 5.19 -25.36
CA ALA A 72 -6.17 5.60 -23.95
C ALA A 72 -4.72 5.83 -23.47
N ARG A 73 -3.80 4.94 -23.85
CA ARG A 73 -2.37 5.03 -23.52
C ARG A 73 -1.71 6.24 -24.19
N ASP A 74 -2.01 6.50 -25.47
CA ASP A 74 -1.50 7.65 -26.22
C ASP A 74 -1.98 8.98 -25.64
N VAL A 75 -3.28 9.06 -25.30
CA VAL A 75 -3.88 10.23 -24.64
C VAL A 75 -3.27 10.45 -23.25
N ALA A 76 -3.08 9.39 -22.45
CA ALA A 76 -2.39 9.50 -21.17
C ALA A 76 -0.93 9.93 -21.32
N GLY A 77 -0.21 9.45 -22.33
CA GLY A 77 1.18 9.84 -22.62
C GLY A 77 1.30 11.32 -23.00
N GLN A 78 0.38 11.83 -23.83
CA GLN A 78 0.29 13.27 -24.13
C GLN A 78 -0.03 14.09 -22.88
N ALA A 79 -0.92 13.61 -22.00
CA ALA A 79 -1.26 14.28 -20.75
C ALA A 79 -0.06 14.40 -19.79
N VAL A 80 0.83 13.39 -19.74
CA VAL A 80 2.10 13.47 -18.99
C VAL A 80 2.97 14.62 -19.50
N GLY A 81 3.17 14.74 -20.81
CA GLY A 81 3.97 15.83 -21.39
C GLY A 81 3.41 17.22 -21.06
N PHE A 82 2.08 17.40 -21.10
CA PHE A 82 1.47 18.66 -20.68
C PHE A 82 1.53 18.92 -19.17
N ALA A 83 1.55 17.87 -18.35
CA ALA A 83 1.74 17.98 -16.91
C ALA A 83 3.17 18.38 -16.55
N GLN A 84 4.18 17.90 -17.28
CA GLN A 84 5.57 18.33 -17.15
C GLN A 84 5.74 19.83 -17.44
N ASP A 85 5.19 20.30 -18.55
CA ASP A 85 5.10 21.73 -18.90
C ASP A 85 4.45 22.56 -17.77
N LEU A 86 3.34 22.07 -17.22
CA LEU A 86 2.59 22.74 -16.15
C LEU A 86 3.37 22.76 -14.82
N VAL A 87 3.96 21.63 -14.42
CA VAL A 87 4.76 21.48 -13.20
C VAL A 87 5.97 22.40 -13.25
N ALA A 88 6.71 22.42 -14.36
CA ALA A 88 7.83 23.33 -14.54
C ALA A 88 7.40 24.80 -14.46
N ALA A 89 6.28 25.17 -15.10
CA ALA A 89 5.75 26.54 -15.04
C ALA A 89 5.32 26.95 -13.63
N LEU A 90 4.67 26.04 -12.88
CA LEU A 90 4.23 26.28 -11.50
C LEU A 90 5.39 26.38 -10.50
N LEU A 91 6.37 25.48 -10.58
CA LEU A 91 7.59 25.53 -9.75
C LEU A 91 8.32 26.87 -9.94
N ASN A 92 8.50 27.29 -11.20
CA ASN A 92 9.12 28.57 -11.54
C ASN A 92 8.29 29.76 -11.01
N PHE A 93 6.97 29.75 -11.21
CA PHE A 93 6.10 30.83 -10.73
C PHE A 93 6.17 31.00 -9.20
N HIS A 94 6.08 29.92 -8.43
CA HIS A 94 6.17 29.99 -6.97
C HIS A 94 7.57 30.41 -6.51
N SER A 95 8.63 29.89 -7.13
CA SER A 95 10.02 30.21 -6.79
C SER A 95 10.39 31.67 -7.09
N TYR A 96 10.00 32.21 -8.25
CA TYR A 96 10.21 33.63 -8.56
C TYR A 96 9.31 34.54 -7.71
N THR A 97 8.13 34.08 -7.29
CA THR A 97 7.31 34.81 -6.30
C THR A 97 8.03 34.86 -4.96
N GLU A 98 8.63 33.75 -4.50
CA GLU A 98 9.40 33.68 -3.24
C GLU A 98 10.61 34.63 -3.28
N GLN A 99 11.41 34.58 -4.35
CA GLN A 99 12.54 35.49 -4.54
C GLN A 99 12.10 36.96 -4.52
N ARG A 100 11.00 37.29 -5.21
CA ARG A 100 10.50 38.66 -5.28
C ARG A 100 9.99 39.19 -3.92
N VAL A 101 9.46 38.32 -3.05
CA VAL A 101 9.09 38.66 -1.66
C VAL A 101 10.29 39.06 -0.80
N HIS A 102 11.50 38.59 -1.13
CA HIS A 102 12.76 38.97 -0.48
C HIS A 102 13.40 40.26 -1.04
N ILE A 103 12.87 40.81 -2.14
CA ILE A 103 13.46 41.94 -2.87
C ILE A 103 12.55 43.18 -2.81
N TYR A 104 11.23 42.99 -2.75
CA TYR A 104 10.25 44.07 -2.82
C TYR A 104 9.16 43.91 -1.72
N PRO A 105 8.78 44.98 -0.99
CA PRO A 105 9.08 46.40 -1.25
C PRO A 105 10.48 46.90 -0.87
N ARG A 106 11.23 46.14 -0.06
CA ARG A 106 12.60 46.44 0.35
C ARG A 106 13.44 45.17 0.26
N ASP A 107 14.71 45.30 -0.09
CA ASP A 107 15.60 44.14 -0.21
C ASP A 107 16.02 43.64 1.17
N SER A 108 15.85 42.34 1.38
CA SER A 108 16.23 41.59 2.59
C SER A 108 17.71 41.69 2.95
N SER A 109 18.59 42.08 2.01
CA SER A 109 20.00 42.38 2.30
C SER A 109 20.22 43.73 2.99
N ILE A 110 19.21 44.60 3.03
CA ILE A 110 19.27 45.97 3.57
C ILE A 110 18.44 46.07 4.87
N GLU A 111 17.26 45.46 4.91
CA GLU A 111 16.36 45.48 6.06
C GLU A 111 15.70 44.12 6.33
N PRO A 112 15.33 43.81 7.59
CA PRO A 112 14.63 42.57 7.91
C PRO A 112 13.24 42.51 7.24
N ILE A 113 12.94 41.35 6.66
CA ILE A 113 11.65 41.05 6.02
C ILE A 113 10.53 41.12 7.06
N SER A 114 9.36 41.67 6.68
CA SER A 114 8.21 41.70 7.58
C SER A 114 7.76 40.27 7.99
N PRO A 115 7.26 40.06 9.22
CA PRO A 115 6.84 38.72 9.67
C PRO A 115 5.78 38.07 8.75
N LEU A 116 4.95 38.89 8.09
CA LEU A 116 3.97 38.46 7.10
C LEU A 116 4.65 37.90 5.84
N ASN A 117 5.62 38.63 5.29
CA ASN A 117 6.36 38.22 4.09
C ASN A 117 7.26 37.03 4.38
N GLN A 118 7.87 36.94 5.56
CA GLN A 118 8.67 35.79 5.98
C GLN A 118 7.81 34.51 6.06
N LYS A 119 6.59 34.60 6.61
CA LYS A 119 5.63 33.48 6.63
C LYS A 119 5.16 33.09 5.23
N PHE A 120 4.93 34.06 4.35
CA PHE A 120 4.56 33.80 2.95
C PHE A 120 5.69 33.13 2.17
N SER A 121 6.92 33.62 2.31
CA SER A 121 8.13 32.99 1.74
C SER A 121 8.29 31.55 2.22
N HIS A 122 8.17 31.30 3.53
CA HIS A 122 8.28 29.93 4.06
C HIS A 122 7.25 28.99 3.43
N TYR A 123 6.00 29.45 3.27
CA TYR A 123 4.98 28.67 2.57
C TYR A 123 5.31 28.47 1.08
N LEU A 124 5.80 29.48 0.37
CA LEU A 124 6.23 29.34 -1.03
C LEU A 124 7.40 28.37 -1.17
N HIS A 125 8.33 28.33 -0.21
CA HIS A 125 9.46 27.40 -0.22
C HIS A 125 9.02 25.92 -0.25
N GLU A 126 7.90 25.60 0.41
CA GLU A 126 7.31 24.26 0.40
C GLU A 126 6.75 23.83 -0.97
N ASN A 127 6.66 24.72 -1.98
CA ASN A 127 5.90 24.47 -3.22
C ASN A 127 6.28 23.16 -3.93
N ALA A 128 7.57 22.80 -3.94
CA ALA A 128 8.06 21.63 -4.66
C ALA A 128 7.46 20.31 -4.15
N ALA A 129 7.16 20.23 -2.84
CA ALA A 129 6.53 19.07 -2.21
C ALA A 129 5.06 18.87 -2.63
N TYR A 130 4.40 19.91 -3.14
CA TYR A 130 3.01 19.86 -3.60
C TYR A 130 2.89 19.79 -5.13
N VAL A 131 3.83 20.42 -5.86
CA VAL A 131 3.76 20.52 -7.33
C VAL A 131 4.37 19.30 -8.02
N ARG A 132 5.54 18.79 -7.59
CA ARG A 132 6.17 17.62 -8.25
C ARG A 132 5.30 16.35 -8.26
N PRO A 133 4.59 15.97 -7.18
CA PRO A 133 3.76 14.77 -7.19
C PRO A 133 2.64 14.77 -8.26
N LEU A 134 2.29 15.93 -8.83
CA LEU A 134 1.34 16.02 -9.94
C LEU A 134 1.87 15.33 -11.21
N GLU A 135 3.17 15.46 -11.49
CA GLU A 135 3.85 14.76 -12.57
C GLU A 135 3.92 13.26 -12.28
N ASP A 136 4.43 12.88 -11.09
CA ASP A 136 4.57 11.49 -10.68
C ASP A 136 3.23 10.73 -10.71
N GLY A 137 2.14 11.39 -10.32
CA GLY A 137 0.79 10.83 -10.34
C GLY A 137 0.29 10.54 -11.76
N LEU A 138 0.55 11.43 -12.72
CA LEU A 138 0.19 11.20 -14.13
C LEU A 138 1.13 10.21 -14.82
N LEU A 139 2.41 10.17 -14.44
CA LEU A 139 3.36 9.16 -14.91
C LEU A 139 2.92 7.76 -14.48
N GLN A 140 2.58 7.57 -13.20
CA GLN A 140 2.06 6.30 -12.68
C GLN A 140 0.71 5.94 -13.30
N LEU A 141 -0.17 6.92 -13.56
CA LEU A 141 -1.39 6.73 -14.33
C LEU A 141 -1.10 6.15 -15.71
N HIS A 142 -0.24 6.79 -16.50
CA HIS A 142 0.15 6.31 -17.84
C HIS A 142 0.78 4.91 -17.79
N GLN A 143 1.68 4.65 -16.84
CA GLN A 143 2.32 3.34 -16.68
C GLN A 143 1.32 2.23 -16.33
N SER A 144 0.23 2.54 -15.62
CA SER A 144 -0.83 1.57 -15.30
C SER A 144 -1.70 1.14 -16.48
N ILE A 145 -1.70 1.92 -17.58
CA ILE A 145 -2.47 1.66 -18.79
C ILE A 145 -1.62 0.80 -19.74
N THR A 146 -1.84 -0.52 -19.71
CA THR A 146 -1.14 -1.49 -20.57
C THR A 146 -2.05 -2.03 -21.68
N GLU A 147 -1.45 -2.51 -22.76
CA GLU A 147 -2.15 -3.02 -23.97
C GLU A 147 -3.06 -4.24 -23.76
N ASP A 148 -2.96 -4.91 -22.60
CA ASP A 148 -3.73 -6.11 -22.27
C ASP A 148 -4.87 -5.83 -21.26
N THR A 149 -5.00 -4.58 -20.78
CA THR A 149 -5.80 -4.26 -19.59
C THR A 149 -6.96 -3.31 -19.87
N VAL A 150 -8.18 -3.80 -19.63
CA VAL A 150 -9.40 -2.98 -19.70
C VAL A 150 -9.23 -1.74 -18.85
N THR A 151 -9.24 -0.58 -19.50
CA THR A 151 -8.92 0.73 -18.92
C THR A 151 -10.22 1.53 -18.82
N VAL A 152 -10.84 1.49 -17.64
CA VAL A 152 -12.06 2.22 -17.27
C VAL A 152 -11.87 2.86 -15.89
N LEU A 153 -12.70 3.82 -15.48
CA LEU A 153 -12.48 4.55 -14.22
C LEU A 153 -12.54 3.63 -12.98
N GLU A 154 -13.27 2.51 -13.07
CA GLU A 154 -13.38 1.46 -12.06
C GLU A 154 -12.09 0.64 -11.91
N THR A 155 -11.26 0.55 -12.97
CA THR A 155 -10.02 -0.24 -13.00
C THR A 155 -8.75 0.59 -12.87
N VAL A 156 -8.83 1.90 -13.11
CA VAL A 156 -7.68 2.81 -13.16
C VAL A 156 -7.42 3.42 -11.78
N GLY A 157 -6.96 2.56 -10.84
CA GLY A 157 -6.67 2.95 -9.45
C GLY A 157 -5.66 4.09 -9.28
N GLN A 158 -4.72 4.26 -10.22
CA GLN A 158 -3.73 5.35 -10.16
C GLN A 158 -4.32 6.75 -10.39
N LEU A 159 -5.53 6.86 -10.94
CA LEU A 159 -6.24 8.14 -11.02
C LEU A 159 -6.54 8.70 -9.61
N LYS A 160 -6.76 7.83 -8.61
CA LYS A 160 -6.97 8.24 -7.22
C LYS A 160 -5.72 8.87 -6.61
N LEU A 161 -4.54 8.32 -6.88
CA LEU A 161 -3.26 8.87 -6.42
C LEU A 161 -3.03 10.27 -7.00
N PHE A 162 -3.24 10.44 -8.31
CA PHE A 162 -3.19 11.75 -8.95
C PHE A 162 -4.23 12.73 -8.35
N ALA A 163 -5.46 12.27 -8.09
CA ALA A 163 -6.49 13.09 -7.45
C ALA A 163 -6.08 13.57 -6.04
N ASP A 164 -5.41 12.73 -5.24
CA ASP A 164 -4.91 13.12 -3.92
C ASP A 164 -3.76 14.14 -4.01
N HIS A 165 -2.83 13.98 -4.96
CA HIS A 165 -1.77 14.96 -5.21
C HIS A 165 -2.35 16.30 -5.67
N PHE A 166 -3.30 16.28 -6.61
CA PHE A 166 -4.00 17.48 -7.08
C PHE A 166 -4.78 18.17 -5.96
N SER A 167 -5.40 17.39 -5.07
CA SER A 167 -6.07 17.90 -3.87
C SER A 167 -5.08 18.52 -2.88
N ALA A 168 -3.89 17.94 -2.70
CA ALA A 168 -2.85 18.51 -1.85
C ALA A 168 -2.37 19.86 -2.42
N TYR A 169 -2.20 19.97 -3.73
CA TYR A 169 -1.84 21.22 -4.39
C TYR A 169 -2.96 22.29 -4.32
N SER A 170 -4.24 21.91 -4.50
CA SER A 170 -5.38 22.83 -4.28
C SER A 170 -5.41 23.36 -2.82
N ARG A 171 -5.20 22.49 -1.82
CA ARG A 171 -5.08 22.91 -0.41
C ARG A 171 -3.86 23.82 -0.17
N PHE A 172 -2.74 23.59 -0.85
CA PHE A 172 -1.58 24.47 -0.83
C PHE A 172 -1.91 25.86 -1.40
N LEU A 173 -2.61 25.92 -2.55
CA LEU A 173 -3.08 27.19 -3.12
C LEU A 173 -4.03 27.95 -2.17
N GLN A 174 -4.85 27.24 -1.39
CA GLN A 174 -5.67 27.84 -0.32
C GLN A 174 -4.82 28.33 0.87
N LYS A 175 -3.77 27.60 1.27
CA LYS A 175 -2.81 28.01 2.32
C LYS A 175 -2.10 29.33 1.97
N ILE A 176 -1.78 29.56 0.70
CA ILE A 176 -1.13 30.81 0.24
C ILE A 176 -2.12 31.90 -0.23
N LEU A 177 -3.40 31.58 -0.38
CA LEU A 177 -4.42 32.53 -0.88
C LEU A 177 -4.49 33.87 -0.10
N PRO A 178 -4.36 33.95 1.24
CA PRO A 178 -4.41 35.22 1.97
C PRO A 178 -3.33 36.23 1.58
N TYR A 179 -2.24 35.77 0.95
CA TYR A 179 -1.11 36.60 0.52
C TYR A 179 -1.18 36.98 -0.98
N GLN A 180 -2.14 36.42 -1.73
CA GLN A 180 -2.28 36.61 -3.17
C GLN A 180 -3.55 37.38 -3.51
N LEU A 181 -3.41 38.48 -4.25
CA LEU A 181 -4.53 39.38 -4.59
C LEU A 181 -5.59 38.75 -5.51
N LYS A 182 -5.34 37.56 -6.08
CA LYS A 182 -6.15 37.00 -7.17
C LYS A 182 -6.68 35.58 -6.91
N ARG A 183 -7.85 35.53 -6.27
CA ARG A 183 -8.57 34.31 -5.88
C ARG A 183 -9.12 33.44 -7.03
N THR A 184 -9.24 33.98 -8.24
CA THR A 184 -9.89 33.27 -9.36
C THR A 184 -9.12 32.05 -9.85
N ALA A 185 -7.78 32.12 -9.94
CA ALA A 185 -6.97 30.98 -10.37
C ALA A 185 -7.06 29.81 -9.37
N SER A 186 -6.91 30.08 -8.07
CA SER A 186 -7.05 29.07 -7.01
C SER A 186 -8.43 28.42 -7.01
N SER A 187 -9.51 29.20 -7.19
CA SER A 187 -10.87 28.64 -7.28
C SER A 187 -11.07 27.71 -8.49
N SER A 188 -10.42 27.97 -9.62
CA SER A 188 -10.43 27.06 -10.76
C SER A 188 -9.67 25.76 -10.46
N PHE A 189 -8.55 25.81 -9.74
CA PHE A 189 -7.87 24.60 -9.25
C PHE A 189 -8.74 23.81 -8.26
N ASP A 190 -9.47 24.44 -7.35
CA ASP A 190 -10.37 23.71 -6.43
C ASP A 190 -11.52 23.02 -7.18
N LYS A 191 -12.12 23.68 -8.17
CA LYS A 191 -13.16 23.09 -9.02
C LYS A 191 -12.63 21.91 -9.83
N LEU A 192 -11.45 22.03 -10.43
CA LEU A 192 -10.77 20.91 -11.10
C LEU A 192 -10.49 19.76 -10.13
N SER A 193 -10.02 20.04 -8.92
CA SER A 193 -9.80 19.05 -7.87
C SER A 193 -11.07 18.25 -7.57
N ASN A 194 -12.22 18.92 -7.46
CA ASN A 194 -13.50 18.25 -7.25
C ASN A 194 -13.89 17.34 -8.43
N TYR A 195 -13.74 17.80 -9.68
CA TYR A 195 -14.03 16.95 -10.85
C TYR A 195 -13.08 15.76 -10.98
N ILE A 196 -11.78 15.94 -10.72
CA ILE A 196 -10.79 14.86 -10.74
C ILE A 196 -11.09 13.83 -9.63
N ASN A 197 -11.45 14.27 -8.42
CA ASN A 197 -11.86 13.36 -7.34
C ASN A 197 -13.16 12.60 -7.67
N LEU A 198 -14.13 13.25 -8.32
CA LEU A 198 -15.35 12.59 -8.80
C LEU A 198 -15.01 11.50 -9.83
N LEU A 199 -14.15 11.78 -10.80
CA LEU A 199 -13.71 10.78 -11.79
C LEU A 199 -12.84 9.66 -11.21
N ALA A 200 -12.11 9.92 -10.11
CA ALA A 200 -11.35 8.92 -9.39
C ALA A 200 -12.22 8.04 -8.47
N LEU A 201 -13.43 8.49 -8.11
CA LEU A 201 -14.30 7.83 -7.14
C LEU A 201 -14.67 6.38 -7.50
N PRO A 202 -14.98 6.03 -8.77
CA PRO A 202 -15.28 4.65 -9.17
C PRO A 202 -14.15 3.66 -8.88
N SER A 203 -12.88 4.09 -8.87
CA SER A 203 -11.74 3.22 -8.55
C SER A 203 -11.67 2.81 -7.06
N VAL A 204 -12.46 3.45 -6.19
CA VAL A 204 -12.50 3.20 -4.74
C VAL A 204 -13.89 2.78 -4.26
N ARG A 205 -14.96 3.31 -4.89
CA ARG A 205 -16.36 2.97 -4.63
C ARG A 205 -17.13 3.03 -5.96
N GLN A 206 -17.37 1.87 -6.54
CA GLN A 206 -17.89 1.75 -7.91
C GLN A 206 -19.35 2.21 -8.05
N ASP A 207 -20.17 2.07 -7.00
CA ASP A 207 -21.57 2.57 -6.96
C ASP A 207 -21.70 4.10 -6.80
N ALA A 208 -20.58 4.83 -6.64
CA ALA A 208 -20.61 6.21 -6.17
C ALA A 208 -20.92 7.26 -7.26
N MET A 209 -20.99 6.88 -8.54
CA MET A 209 -21.42 7.78 -9.62
C MET A 209 -22.17 7.02 -10.73
N PRO A 210 -23.38 7.46 -11.14
CA PRO A 210 -24.04 6.94 -12.34
C PRO A 210 -23.25 7.27 -13.61
N GLN A 211 -23.17 6.32 -14.55
CA GLN A 211 -22.44 6.51 -15.83
C GLN A 211 -22.91 7.72 -16.64
N THR A 212 -24.21 8.04 -16.57
CA THR A 212 -24.81 9.22 -17.22
C THR A 212 -24.24 10.54 -16.69
N SER A 213 -23.77 10.56 -15.43
CA SER A 213 -23.12 11.72 -14.82
C SER A 213 -21.66 11.89 -15.25
N MET A 214 -20.94 10.82 -15.63
CA MET A 214 -19.53 10.91 -16.06
C MET A 214 -19.35 11.85 -17.26
N CYS A 215 -20.24 11.78 -18.26
CA CYS A 215 -20.17 12.65 -19.43
C CYS A 215 -20.34 14.12 -19.07
N ALA A 216 -21.21 14.43 -18.09
CA ALA A 216 -21.38 15.77 -17.57
C ALA A 216 -20.14 16.23 -16.79
N VAL A 217 -19.53 15.36 -15.96
CA VAL A 217 -18.29 15.68 -15.23
C VAL A 217 -17.14 15.97 -16.19
N PHE A 218 -16.94 15.16 -17.25
CA PHE A 218 -15.91 15.42 -18.25
C PHE A 218 -16.14 16.73 -19.02
N THR A 219 -17.38 17.02 -19.43
CA THR A 219 -17.73 18.29 -20.10
C THR A 219 -17.48 19.50 -19.18
N GLN A 220 -17.85 19.41 -17.90
CA GLN A 220 -17.62 20.49 -16.93
C GLN A 220 -16.14 20.64 -16.56
N MET A 221 -15.37 19.55 -16.53
CA MET A 221 -13.92 19.62 -16.35
C MET A 221 -13.25 20.33 -17.53
N ALA A 222 -13.68 20.06 -18.77
CA ALA A 222 -13.22 20.79 -19.96
C ALA A 222 -13.50 22.31 -19.85
N ALA A 223 -14.73 22.70 -19.49
CA ALA A 223 -15.09 24.11 -19.28
C ALA A 223 -14.27 24.76 -18.14
N CYS A 224 -13.96 24.00 -17.09
CA CYS A 224 -13.15 24.45 -15.97
C CYS A 224 -11.66 24.63 -16.33
N LEU A 225 -11.13 23.82 -17.27
CA LEU A 225 -9.77 23.99 -17.80
C LEU A 225 -9.63 25.27 -18.64
N HIS A 226 -10.61 25.59 -19.50
CA HIS A 226 -10.65 26.89 -20.19
C HIS A 226 -10.79 28.06 -19.21
N SER A 227 -11.65 27.92 -18.20
CA SER A 227 -11.79 28.90 -17.12
C SER A 227 -10.50 29.12 -16.32
N LEU A 228 -9.68 28.08 -16.13
CA LEU A 228 -8.34 28.20 -15.55
C LEU A 228 -7.38 28.95 -16.49
N GLN A 229 -7.34 28.57 -17.78
CA GLN A 229 -6.50 29.25 -18.76
C GLN A 229 -6.77 30.75 -18.78
N ASP A 230 -8.05 31.15 -18.83
CA ASP A 230 -8.40 32.56 -18.84
C ASP A 230 -8.06 33.26 -17.52
N ALA A 231 -8.31 32.62 -16.37
CA ALA A 231 -7.88 33.16 -15.07
C ALA A 231 -6.36 33.43 -15.02
N VAL A 232 -5.55 32.52 -15.58
CA VAL A 232 -4.08 32.66 -15.70
C VAL A 232 -3.69 33.73 -16.71
N LYS A 233 -4.32 33.81 -17.89
CA LYS A 233 -4.09 34.90 -18.86
C LYS A 233 -4.36 36.26 -18.23
N VAL A 234 -5.48 36.43 -17.53
CA VAL A 234 -5.80 37.69 -16.86
C VAL A 234 -4.83 37.94 -15.69
N MET A 235 -4.36 36.90 -14.98
CA MET A 235 -3.30 37.05 -13.96
C MET A 235 -2.00 37.58 -14.57
N SER A 236 -1.54 36.98 -15.67
CA SER A 236 -0.37 37.43 -16.43
C SER A 236 -0.51 38.90 -16.87
N LYS A 237 -1.67 39.31 -17.40
CA LYS A 237 -1.92 40.72 -17.78
C LYS A 237 -1.76 41.71 -16.61
N HIS A 238 -2.32 41.42 -15.43
CA HIS A 238 -2.14 42.33 -14.28
C HIS A 238 -0.72 42.33 -13.73
N TYR A 239 -0.02 41.19 -13.75
CA TYR A 239 1.39 41.16 -13.33
C TYR A 239 2.26 41.96 -14.29
N ASN A 240 2.03 41.90 -15.61
CA ASN A 240 2.71 42.76 -16.59
C ASN A 240 2.41 44.25 -16.33
N GLN A 241 1.13 44.61 -16.13
CA GLN A 241 0.76 46.00 -15.82
C GLN A 241 1.40 46.50 -14.52
N LYS A 242 1.41 45.67 -13.47
CA LYS A 242 2.04 45.97 -12.18
C LYS A 242 3.56 46.11 -12.31
N ALA A 243 4.21 45.24 -13.08
CA ALA A 243 5.64 45.33 -13.35
C ALA A 243 6.02 46.61 -14.10
N GLY A 244 5.17 47.07 -15.03
CA GLY A 244 5.34 48.38 -15.69
C GLY A 244 5.29 49.54 -14.69
N LEU A 245 4.24 49.61 -13.87
CA LEU A 245 4.07 50.65 -12.84
C LEU A 245 5.18 50.63 -11.79
N GLU A 246 5.64 49.45 -11.37
CA GLU A 246 6.77 49.32 -10.47
C GLU A 246 8.09 49.74 -11.15
N GLY A 247 8.26 49.45 -12.45
CA GLY A 247 9.42 49.81 -13.26
C GLY A 247 9.66 51.31 -13.41
N GLU A 248 8.61 52.13 -13.24
CA GLU A 248 8.68 53.60 -13.24
C GLU A 248 9.17 54.19 -11.89
N LEU A 249 9.30 53.37 -10.83
CA LEU A 249 9.74 53.84 -9.52
C LEU A 249 11.27 54.07 -9.48
N PRO A 250 11.75 55.17 -8.86
CA PRO A 250 13.19 55.45 -8.73
C PRO A 250 13.93 54.47 -7.80
N THR A 251 13.20 53.58 -7.12
CA THR A 251 13.74 52.58 -6.18
C THR A 251 13.91 51.18 -6.79
N VAL A 252 13.75 51.03 -8.11
CA VAL A 252 13.89 49.71 -8.80
C VAL A 252 15.35 49.28 -8.87
N THR A 253 15.65 48.13 -8.26
CA THR A 253 16.95 47.48 -8.39
C THR A 253 16.99 46.57 -9.63
N GLU A 254 18.19 46.34 -10.18
CA GLU A 254 18.39 45.38 -11.28
C GLU A 254 17.97 43.95 -10.91
N LYS A 255 18.22 43.56 -9.65
CA LYS A 255 17.77 42.30 -9.04
C LYS A 255 16.23 42.18 -9.02
N LEU A 256 15.50 43.27 -8.77
CA LEU A 256 14.04 43.32 -8.87
C LEU A 256 13.56 43.18 -10.32
N ARG A 257 14.21 43.90 -11.25
CA ARG A 257 13.88 43.85 -12.69
C ARG A 257 14.01 42.44 -13.24
N THR A 258 15.19 41.83 -13.10
CA THR A 258 15.49 40.46 -13.54
C THR A 258 14.57 39.41 -12.92
N THR A 259 14.35 39.46 -11.59
CA THR A 259 13.40 38.54 -10.93
C THR A 259 11.97 38.72 -11.44
N THR A 260 11.57 39.96 -11.76
CA THR A 260 10.24 40.24 -12.31
C THR A 260 10.10 39.77 -13.75
N GLU A 261 11.13 39.93 -14.59
CA GLU A 261 11.16 39.35 -15.95
C GLU A 261 11.04 37.82 -15.91
N CYS A 262 11.78 37.14 -15.02
CA CYS A 262 11.65 35.69 -14.81
C CYS A 262 10.25 35.28 -14.33
N LEU A 263 9.65 36.05 -13.41
CA LEU A 263 8.27 35.83 -12.95
C LEU A 263 7.26 35.97 -14.10
N LEU A 264 7.38 37.02 -14.93
CA LEU A 264 6.52 37.23 -16.09
C LEU A 264 6.69 36.12 -17.12
N GLY A 265 7.92 35.67 -17.38
CA GLY A 265 8.21 34.52 -18.23
C GLY A 265 7.54 33.25 -17.72
N SER A 266 7.60 32.98 -16.41
CA SER A 266 6.92 31.83 -15.79
C SER A 266 5.39 31.91 -15.93
N LEU A 267 4.79 33.11 -15.83
CA LEU A 267 3.36 33.34 -16.04
C LEU A 267 2.92 33.15 -17.50
N VAL A 268 3.77 33.49 -18.47
CA VAL A 268 3.53 33.19 -19.89
C VAL A 268 3.59 31.69 -20.14
N SER A 269 4.60 30.99 -19.61
CA SER A 269 4.68 29.52 -19.67
C SER A 269 3.48 28.84 -18.98
N LEU A 270 2.97 29.41 -17.88
CA LEU A 270 1.78 28.90 -17.20
C LEU A 270 0.50 29.12 -18.01
N ALA A 271 0.35 30.27 -18.68
CA ALA A 271 -0.78 30.54 -19.58
C ALA A 271 -0.76 29.64 -20.83
N ASN A 272 0.44 29.32 -21.33
CA ASN A 272 0.64 28.44 -22.47
C ASN A 272 0.37 26.97 -22.11
N SER A 273 0.92 26.46 -21.01
CA SER A 273 0.70 25.07 -20.54
C SER A 273 -0.77 24.81 -20.19
N THR A 274 -1.41 25.69 -19.42
CA THR A 274 -2.87 25.58 -19.14
C THR A 274 -3.71 25.65 -20.41
N GLY A 275 -3.28 26.42 -21.42
CA GLY A 275 -3.91 26.45 -22.74
C GLY A 275 -3.77 25.16 -23.52
N LYS A 276 -2.54 24.61 -23.61
CA LYS A 276 -2.29 23.30 -24.23
C LYS A 276 -3.19 22.23 -23.61
N ILE A 277 -3.27 22.19 -22.27
CA ILE A 277 -4.12 21.24 -21.53
C ILE A 277 -5.61 21.43 -21.87
N ALA A 278 -6.12 22.66 -21.85
CA ALA A 278 -7.54 22.93 -22.14
C ALA A 278 -7.92 22.52 -23.58
N THR A 279 -7.09 22.87 -24.57
CA THR A 279 -7.31 22.47 -25.97
C THR A 279 -7.17 20.96 -26.16
N PHE A 280 -6.15 20.33 -25.60
CA PHE A 280 -5.96 18.87 -25.62
C PHE A 280 -7.17 18.14 -25.03
N PHE A 281 -7.68 18.62 -23.90
CA PHE A 281 -8.79 17.99 -23.21
C PHE A 281 -10.10 18.12 -24.01
N SER A 282 -10.39 19.29 -24.57
CA SER A 282 -11.53 19.49 -25.48
C SER A 282 -11.43 18.63 -26.73
N ASN A 283 -10.26 18.55 -27.38
CA ASN A 283 -10.05 17.75 -28.58
C ASN A 283 -10.22 16.23 -28.34
N ASN A 284 -10.10 15.78 -27.09
CA ASN A 284 -10.30 14.38 -26.69
C ASN A 284 -11.62 14.15 -25.92
N LEU A 285 -12.49 15.16 -25.80
CA LEU A 285 -13.72 15.06 -25.00
C LEU A 285 -14.66 13.95 -25.50
N ASP A 286 -14.82 13.80 -26.82
CA ASP A 286 -15.59 12.70 -27.43
C ASP A 286 -15.05 11.32 -27.05
N PHE A 287 -13.74 11.20 -26.83
CA PHE A 287 -13.13 9.95 -26.39
C PHE A 287 -13.44 9.68 -24.91
N PHE A 288 -13.22 10.68 -24.03
CA PHE A 288 -13.52 10.56 -22.60
C PHE A 288 -15.01 10.29 -22.32
N THR A 289 -15.91 10.85 -23.13
CA THR A 289 -17.37 10.63 -23.02
C THR A 289 -17.87 9.37 -23.74
N SER A 290 -17.00 8.64 -24.46
CA SER A 290 -17.43 7.47 -25.24
C SER A 290 -17.59 6.20 -24.40
N SER A 291 -18.82 5.95 -23.92
CA SER A 291 -19.18 4.72 -23.18
C SER A 291 -19.06 3.40 -23.99
N LYS A 292 -18.59 3.45 -25.25
CA LYS A 292 -18.58 2.32 -26.20
C LYS A 292 -17.37 1.38 -26.06
N GLY A 293 -16.50 1.59 -25.08
CA GLY A 293 -15.25 0.84 -24.93
C GLY A 293 -15.44 -0.62 -24.48
N TYR A 294 -16.27 -0.85 -23.44
CA TYR A 294 -16.21 -2.07 -22.63
C TYR A 294 -17.57 -2.55 -22.08
N GLY A 295 -18.66 -2.42 -22.86
CA GLY A 295 -19.94 -3.05 -22.52
C GLY A 295 -19.95 -4.56 -22.77
N PRO A 296 -20.79 -5.36 -22.09
CA PRO A 296 -20.97 -6.78 -22.38
C PRO A 296 -21.25 -7.02 -23.87
N ARG A 297 -20.73 -8.11 -24.44
CA ARG A 297 -20.72 -8.32 -25.91
C ARG A 297 -22.15 -8.30 -26.48
N GLY A 298 -22.47 -7.26 -27.26
CA GLY A 298 -23.79 -7.01 -27.86
C GLY A 298 -24.68 -6.01 -27.11
N GLY A 299 -24.39 -5.70 -25.84
CA GLY A 299 -25.17 -4.73 -25.06
C GLY A 299 -24.81 -3.26 -25.37
N PRO A 300 -25.78 -2.32 -25.29
CA PRO A 300 -25.50 -0.88 -25.26
C PRO A 300 -25.04 -0.38 -23.87
N ALA A 301 -25.07 -1.24 -22.85
CA ALA A 301 -24.74 -0.92 -21.47
C ALA A 301 -23.22 -0.73 -21.27
N ALA A 302 -22.86 0.15 -20.35
CA ALA A 302 -21.50 0.26 -19.85
C ALA A 302 -21.09 -0.99 -19.05
N LEU A 303 -19.81 -1.03 -18.65
CA LEU A 303 -19.26 -2.05 -17.77
C LEU A 303 -19.92 -1.93 -16.39
N ASP A 304 -20.51 -3.01 -15.87
CA ASP A 304 -21.13 -3.04 -14.55
C ASP A 304 -20.05 -3.00 -13.44
N PRO A 305 -20.13 -2.11 -12.44
CA PRO A 305 -19.34 -2.16 -11.20
C PRO A 305 -18.94 -3.57 -10.73
N LEU A 306 -19.90 -4.49 -10.60
CA LEU A 306 -19.66 -5.85 -10.10
C LEU A 306 -18.88 -6.73 -11.10
N GLN A 307 -18.98 -6.44 -12.40
CA GLN A 307 -18.13 -7.05 -13.43
C GLN A 307 -16.69 -6.51 -13.35
N ALA A 308 -16.52 -5.22 -13.03
CA ALA A 308 -15.20 -4.61 -12.82
C ALA A 308 -14.45 -5.26 -11.65
N GLU A 309 -15.12 -5.38 -10.49
CA GLU A 309 -14.58 -6.04 -9.30
C GLU A 309 -14.20 -7.49 -9.60
N SER A 310 -15.13 -8.29 -10.15
CA SER A 310 -14.89 -9.69 -10.52
C SER A 310 -13.69 -9.84 -11.45
N MET A 311 -13.60 -9.04 -12.52
CA MET A 311 -12.49 -9.04 -13.47
C MET A 311 -11.14 -8.71 -12.78
N LEU A 312 -11.11 -7.69 -11.91
CA LEU A 312 -9.90 -7.32 -11.17
C LEU A 312 -9.46 -8.42 -10.18
N ALA A 313 -10.41 -9.04 -9.48
CA ALA A 313 -10.16 -10.16 -8.58
C ALA A 313 -9.60 -11.38 -9.32
N PHE A 314 -10.19 -11.74 -10.47
CA PHE A 314 -9.68 -12.82 -11.32
C PHE A 314 -8.31 -12.50 -11.90
N LYS A 315 -8.05 -11.27 -12.37
CA LYS A 315 -6.72 -10.82 -12.83
C LYS A 315 -5.68 -10.97 -11.72
N LYS A 316 -5.99 -10.53 -10.50
CA LYS A 316 -5.10 -10.64 -9.33
C LYS A 316 -4.82 -12.10 -8.96
N ARG A 317 -5.84 -12.96 -9.00
CA ARG A 317 -5.72 -14.42 -8.75
C ARG A 317 -4.87 -15.10 -9.83
N ALA A 318 -5.10 -14.79 -11.10
CA ALA A 318 -4.33 -15.33 -12.22
C ALA A 318 -2.86 -14.89 -12.16
N ALA A 319 -2.58 -13.61 -11.91
CA ALA A 319 -1.22 -13.10 -11.72
C ALA A 319 -0.50 -13.79 -10.55
N SER A 320 -1.20 -14.00 -9.43
CA SER A 320 -0.67 -14.74 -8.27
C SER A 320 -0.35 -16.19 -8.60
N TYR A 321 -1.19 -16.85 -9.39
CA TYR A 321 -0.98 -18.23 -9.85
C TYR A 321 0.22 -18.36 -10.81
N ILE A 322 0.32 -17.47 -11.81
CA ILE A 322 1.47 -17.43 -12.73
C ILE A 322 2.76 -17.15 -11.97
N HIS A 323 2.75 -16.20 -11.02
CA HIS A 323 3.92 -15.93 -10.17
C HIS A 323 4.31 -17.16 -9.33
N ALA A 324 3.34 -17.91 -8.79
CA ALA A 324 3.59 -19.13 -8.03
C ALA A 324 4.20 -20.25 -8.91
N ILE A 325 3.81 -20.37 -10.18
CA ILE A 325 4.42 -21.31 -11.14
C ILE A 325 5.83 -20.88 -11.55
N GLN A 326 6.03 -19.58 -11.76
CA GLN A 326 7.32 -18.99 -12.15
C GLN A 326 8.35 -19.00 -11.02
N LYS A 327 7.94 -19.20 -9.76
CA LYS A 327 8.88 -19.34 -8.65
C LYS A 327 9.74 -20.60 -8.91
N PRO A 328 11.07 -20.47 -9.03
CA PRO A 328 11.94 -21.64 -9.23
C PRO A 328 11.73 -22.62 -8.07
N ARG A 329 11.59 -23.91 -8.41
CA ARG A 329 11.43 -24.95 -7.39
C ARG A 329 12.67 -24.96 -6.49
N PRO A 330 12.52 -25.02 -5.15
CA PRO A 330 13.65 -25.24 -4.26
C PRO A 330 14.42 -26.48 -4.70
N GLN A 331 15.75 -26.42 -4.63
CA GLN A 331 16.58 -27.60 -4.86
C GLN A 331 16.17 -28.68 -3.84
N SER A 332 15.86 -29.87 -4.34
CA SER A 332 15.35 -30.98 -3.55
C SER A 332 15.91 -32.28 -4.10
N VAL A 333 16.31 -33.18 -3.20
CA VAL A 333 16.87 -34.49 -3.56
C VAL A 333 15.81 -35.33 -4.26
N LEU A 334 16.18 -36.02 -5.34
CA LEU A 334 15.26 -36.84 -6.14
C LEU A 334 14.60 -37.91 -5.25
N TYR A 335 13.31 -38.15 -5.42
CA TYR A 335 12.53 -39.03 -4.52
C TYR A 335 13.12 -40.44 -4.37
N LYS A 336 13.71 -41.00 -5.43
CA LYS A 336 14.41 -42.31 -5.36
C LYS A 336 15.64 -42.25 -4.46
N GLU A 337 16.41 -41.18 -4.57
CA GLU A 337 17.62 -40.94 -3.81
C GLU A 337 17.31 -40.60 -2.34
N SER A 338 16.24 -39.84 -2.07
CA SER A 338 15.77 -39.61 -0.69
C SER A 338 15.30 -40.90 0.00
N LEU A 339 14.71 -41.85 -0.75
CA LEU A 339 14.39 -43.19 -0.24
C LEU A 339 15.63 -44.05 0.03
N CYS A 340 16.67 -43.97 -0.81
CA CYS A 340 17.96 -44.62 -0.57
C CYS A 340 18.64 -44.04 0.68
N ASN A 341 18.75 -42.71 0.76
CA ASN A 341 19.36 -42.00 1.88
C ASN A 341 18.63 -42.30 3.19
N ARG A 342 17.29 -42.35 3.18
CA ARG A 342 16.49 -42.78 4.34
C ARG A 342 16.84 -44.20 4.78
N ARG A 343 16.97 -45.15 3.84
CA ARG A 343 17.31 -46.54 4.16
C ARG A 343 18.71 -46.65 4.76
N VAL A 344 19.70 -45.96 4.18
CA VAL A 344 21.09 -45.92 4.68
C VAL A 344 21.15 -45.29 6.08
N LEU A 345 20.42 -44.19 6.32
CA LEU A 345 20.32 -43.56 7.64
C LEU A 345 19.72 -44.52 8.67
N THR A 346 18.60 -45.20 8.37
CA THR A 346 18.00 -46.18 9.28
C THR A 346 18.96 -47.32 9.64
N SER A 347 19.62 -47.95 8.65
CA SER A 347 20.60 -49.00 8.92
C SER A 347 21.84 -48.50 9.68
N SER A 348 22.23 -47.24 9.46
CA SER A 348 23.34 -46.61 10.17
C SER A 348 22.98 -46.29 11.63
N THR A 349 21.76 -45.84 11.90
CA THR A 349 21.27 -45.64 13.28
C THR A 349 21.15 -46.95 14.05
N GLU A 350 20.62 -48.00 13.44
CA GLU A 350 20.53 -49.35 14.03
C GLU A 350 21.93 -49.92 14.32
N SER A 351 22.86 -49.80 13.37
CA SER A 351 24.26 -50.21 13.55
C SER A 351 24.97 -49.45 14.67
N ARG A 352 24.77 -48.12 14.74
CA ARG A 352 25.33 -47.26 15.80
C ARG A 352 24.79 -47.62 17.18
N GLU A 353 23.50 -47.93 17.30
CA GLU A 353 22.89 -48.36 18.56
C GLU A 353 23.44 -49.72 19.00
N GLY A 354 23.57 -50.68 18.07
CA GLY A 354 24.23 -51.97 18.32
C GLY A 354 25.69 -51.81 18.78
N LEU A 355 26.50 -50.98 18.10
CA LEU A 355 27.87 -50.67 18.53
C LEU A 355 27.90 -50.01 19.91
N THR A 356 27.00 -49.07 20.18
CA THR A 356 26.93 -48.38 21.49
C THR A 356 26.62 -49.37 22.60
N GLN A 357 25.70 -50.31 22.37
CA GLN A 357 25.36 -51.36 23.32
C GLN A 357 26.53 -52.34 23.53
N GLN A 358 27.26 -52.71 22.47
CA GLN A 358 28.45 -53.57 22.56
C GLN A 358 29.60 -52.89 23.32
N VAL A 359 29.82 -51.59 23.10
CA VAL A 359 30.78 -50.78 23.86
C VAL A 359 30.40 -50.68 25.34
N HIS A 360 29.11 -50.47 25.64
CA HIS A 360 28.64 -50.43 27.03
C HIS A 360 28.82 -51.78 27.75
N GLN A 361 28.48 -52.89 27.10
CA GLN A 361 28.71 -54.24 27.62
C GLN A 361 30.20 -54.55 27.84
N SER A 362 31.08 -54.07 26.96
CA SER A 362 32.52 -54.26 27.14
C SER A 362 33.06 -53.44 28.33
N GLN A 363 32.55 -52.22 28.53
CA GLN A 363 32.90 -51.36 29.65
C GLN A 363 32.39 -51.90 31.00
N GLU A 364 31.16 -52.44 31.06
CA GLU A 364 30.70 -53.17 32.26
C GLU A 364 31.57 -54.39 32.59
N LYS A 365 32.04 -55.11 31.56
CA LYS A 365 32.90 -56.27 31.75
C LYS A 365 34.29 -55.86 32.25
N ILE A 366 34.84 -54.74 31.76
CA ILE A 366 36.07 -54.14 32.26
C ILE A 366 35.91 -53.77 33.74
N ALA A 367 34.87 -53.02 34.10
CA ALA A 367 34.63 -52.61 35.48
C ALA A 367 34.48 -53.80 36.46
N ARG A 368 33.83 -54.90 36.03
CA ARG A 368 33.76 -56.14 36.82
C ARG A 368 35.12 -56.79 37.01
N LEU A 369 35.94 -56.88 35.96
CA LEU A 369 37.30 -57.42 36.04
C LEU A 369 38.24 -56.52 36.89
N GLU A 370 38.02 -55.21 36.88
CA GLU A 370 38.73 -54.28 37.77
C GLU A 370 38.35 -54.51 39.24
N GLN A 371 37.06 -54.68 39.55
CA GLN A 371 36.59 -55.03 40.90
C GLN A 371 37.13 -56.39 41.37
N GLU A 372 37.13 -57.41 40.51
CA GLU A 372 37.72 -58.72 40.81
C GLU A 372 39.23 -58.62 41.06
N LYS A 373 39.96 -57.83 40.25
CA LYS A 373 41.39 -57.56 40.46
C LYS A 373 41.66 -56.89 41.81
N GLU A 374 40.86 -55.91 42.22
CA GLU A 374 40.97 -55.28 43.54
C GLU A 374 40.67 -56.28 44.68
N HIS A 375 39.64 -57.12 44.53
CA HIS A 375 39.33 -58.19 45.48
C HIS A 375 40.50 -59.15 45.68
N TRP A 376 41.07 -59.69 44.59
CA TRP A 376 42.21 -60.61 44.66
C TRP A 376 43.49 -59.94 45.20
N LEU A 377 43.69 -58.65 44.93
CA LEU A 377 44.79 -57.89 45.51
C LEU A 377 44.65 -57.76 47.04
N LEU A 378 43.44 -57.51 47.53
CA LEU A 378 43.14 -57.46 48.97
C LEU A 378 43.28 -58.84 49.63
N GLU A 379 42.82 -59.92 48.99
CA GLU A 379 43.05 -61.28 49.50
C GLU A 379 44.54 -61.63 49.58
N ALA A 380 45.32 -61.28 48.56
CA ALA A 380 46.77 -61.51 48.55
C ALA A 380 47.48 -60.74 49.69
N GLN A 381 47.08 -59.49 49.95
CA GLN A 381 47.58 -58.70 51.09
C GLN A 381 47.19 -59.34 52.43
N LEU A 382 45.93 -59.79 52.59
CA LEU A 382 45.46 -60.47 53.80
C LEU A 382 46.20 -61.80 54.02
N GLY A 383 46.47 -62.54 52.94
CA GLY A 383 47.30 -63.75 52.95
C GLY A 383 48.72 -63.48 53.43
N LYS A 384 49.34 -62.38 52.94
CA LYS A 384 50.66 -61.94 53.41
C LYS A 384 50.67 -61.62 54.90
N VAL A 385 49.67 -60.88 55.40
CA VAL A 385 49.55 -60.54 56.83
C VAL A 385 49.32 -61.79 57.70
N ARG A 386 48.56 -62.79 57.20
CA ARG A 386 48.42 -64.09 57.89
C ARG A 386 49.74 -64.86 57.94
N LEU A 387 50.48 -64.89 56.84
CA LEU A 387 51.80 -65.52 56.77
C LEU A 387 52.79 -64.84 57.72
N GLU A 388 52.84 -63.51 57.74
CA GLU A 388 53.70 -62.74 58.66
C GLU A 388 53.37 -63.04 60.13
N LYS A 389 52.08 -63.19 60.49
CA LYS A 389 51.65 -63.58 61.85
C LYS A 389 52.03 -65.01 62.22
N GLU A 390 51.85 -65.98 61.33
CA GLU A 390 52.26 -67.36 61.62
C GLU A 390 53.80 -67.51 61.61
N SER A 391 54.53 -66.75 60.78
CA SER A 391 56.00 -66.69 60.87
C SER A 391 56.49 -66.07 62.18
N GLN A 392 55.82 -65.02 62.69
CA GLN A 392 56.09 -64.49 64.03
C GLN A 392 55.82 -65.55 65.11
N ARG A 393 54.71 -66.27 65.01
CA ARG A 393 54.34 -67.36 65.93
C ARG A 393 55.32 -68.53 65.88
N ILE A 394 55.83 -68.90 64.71
CA ILE A 394 56.90 -69.89 64.55
C ILE A 394 58.17 -69.39 65.22
N GLY A 395 58.57 -68.13 65.00
CA GLY A 395 59.73 -67.54 65.68
C GLY A 395 59.58 -67.46 67.21
N GLU A 396 58.37 -67.18 67.72
CA GLU A 396 58.05 -67.22 69.16
C GLU A 396 58.13 -68.65 69.72
N LEU A 397 57.67 -69.66 68.97
CA LEU A 397 57.77 -71.07 69.34
C LEU A 397 59.21 -71.57 69.29
N GLU A 398 59.99 -71.19 68.27
CA GLU A 398 61.43 -71.46 68.18
C GLU A 398 62.19 -70.80 69.33
N ALA A 399 61.86 -69.56 69.70
CA ALA A 399 62.43 -68.87 70.85
C ALA A 399 62.05 -69.53 72.19
N GLN A 400 60.82 -70.04 72.34
CA GLN A 400 60.40 -70.82 73.51
C GLN A 400 61.11 -72.18 73.57
N LEU A 401 61.32 -72.83 72.43
CA LEU A 401 62.04 -74.10 72.32
C LEU A 401 63.55 -73.91 72.64
N ALA A 402 64.13 -72.80 72.19
CA ALA A 402 65.48 -72.36 72.56
C ALA A 402 65.60 -71.96 74.04
N ALA A 403 64.57 -71.36 74.63
CA ALA A 403 64.54 -71.01 76.06
C ALA A 403 64.35 -72.24 76.98
N ALA A 404 63.65 -73.28 76.50
CA ALA A 404 63.52 -74.57 77.18
C ALA A 404 64.78 -75.44 77.07
N MET A 405 65.58 -75.24 76.01
CA MET A 405 66.86 -75.91 75.77
C MET A 405 68.02 -75.11 76.37
N GLY A 406 68.32 -75.35 77.64
CA GLY A 406 69.44 -74.75 78.34
C GLY A 406 70.82 -75.15 77.78
N GLY A 407 71.28 -74.44 76.75
CA GLY A 407 72.69 -74.38 76.34
C GLY A 407 73.08 -75.09 75.03
N ALA A 408 73.45 -74.26 74.04
CA ALA A 408 74.37 -74.57 72.93
C ALA A 408 73.89 -75.63 71.87
N PRO A 409 74.64 -75.86 70.78
CA PRO A 409 74.87 -74.92 69.67
C PRO A 409 74.44 -75.51 68.29
N VAL A 410 74.93 -74.94 67.17
CA VAL A 410 75.17 -75.59 65.84
C VAL A 410 74.06 -75.58 64.75
N TYR A 411 74.37 -74.90 63.62
CA TYR A 411 73.99 -75.09 62.19
C TYR A 411 72.53 -75.31 61.72
N ALA A 412 72.10 -74.45 60.77
CA ALA A 412 71.48 -74.78 59.47
C ALA A 412 71.55 -73.48 58.59
N ALA A 413 71.97 -73.43 57.33
CA ALA A 413 71.70 -74.20 56.10
C ALA A 413 70.48 -73.69 55.27
N SER A 414 70.81 -73.11 54.11
CA SER A 414 70.07 -73.16 52.82
C SER A 414 69.09 -72.04 52.39
N ALA A 415 69.22 -71.70 51.11
CA ALA A 415 68.17 -71.32 50.13
C ALA A 415 67.40 -69.97 50.25
N VAL A 416 66.98 -69.30 49.17
CA VAL A 416 67.22 -69.38 47.69
C VAL A 416 66.81 -68.02 47.06
N ALA A 417 67.23 -67.77 45.81
CA ALA A 417 66.64 -66.85 44.80
C ALA A 417 67.43 -65.55 44.50
N ALA A 418 68.20 -65.61 43.40
CA ALA A 418 68.64 -64.45 42.63
C ALA A 418 68.10 -64.56 41.19
N VAL A 419 67.33 -63.55 40.80
CA VAL A 419 66.94 -63.16 39.41
C VAL A 419 68.22 -62.61 38.74
N PRO A 420 68.52 -62.75 37.41
CA PRO A 420 67.78 -62.09 36.31
C PRO A 420 67.93 -62.77 34.91
N PRO A 421 67.82 -62.05 33.77
CA PRO A 421 66.62 -61.43 33.20
C PRO A 421 66.33 -61.93 31.76
N ASN A 422 65.29 -61.39 31.11
CA ASN A 422 65.00 -61.63 29.69
C ASN A 422 64.78 -60.29 28.98
N ASP A 423 65.50 -60.04 27.88
CA ASP A 423 65.40 -58.84 27.05
C ASP A 423 65.82 -59.17 25.60
N MET A 424 65.03 -58.79 24.59
CA MET A 424 65.39 -58.94 23.17
C MET A 424 64.61 -58.02 22.21
N SER A 425 65.36 -57.10 21.60
CA SER A 425 65.15 -56.40 20.33
C SER A 425 66.05 -57.01 19.23
N ALA A 426 65.82 -56.91 17.93
CA ALA A 426 64.69 -56.52 17.06
C ALA A 426 65.11 -56.89 15.59
N HIS A 427 64.44 -56.35 14.57
CA HIS A 427 64.89 -56.32 13.15
C HIS A 427 64.95 -57.69 12.41
N ASP A 428 64.94 -57.82 11.07
CA ASP A 428 64.58 -56.96 9.91
C ASP A 428 64.38 -57.91 8.69
N GLN A 429 63.40 -57.71 7.79
CA GLN A 429 63.44 -56.94 6.52
C GLN A 429 63.86 -57.75 5.26
N GLU A 430 63.07 -57.59 4.18
CA GLU A 430 63.33 -57.91 2.75
C GLU A 430 63.55 -59.39 2.34
N ASP A 431 62.94 -59.90 1.25
CA ASP A 431 63.18 -59.44 -0.12
C ASP A 431 62.00 -59.62 -1.12
N MET A 432 62.08 -59.00 -2.30
CA MET A 432 61.09 -59.06 -3.40
C MET A 432 61.34 -60.21 -4.41
N GLU A 433 60.28 -60.69 -5.10
CA GLU A 433 60.09 -60.53 -6.56
C GLU A 433 58.84 -61.24 -7.15
N ALA A 434 58.30 -60.63 -8.21
CA ALA A 434 57.41 -61.10 -9.29
C ALA A 434 56.53 -62.40 -9.16
N VAL A 435 55.18 -62.38 -9.23
CA VAL A 435 54.28 -62.05 -10.41
C VAL A 435 54.25 -63.17 -11.49
N PRO A 436 53.09 -63.61 -12.05
CA PRO A 436 51.69 -63.57 -11.58
C PRO A 436 50.79 -64.80 -11.93
N ARG A 437 49.47 -64.64 -11.70
CA ARG A 437 48.29 -65.34 -12.30
C ARG A 437 47.90 -66.73 -11.78
N GLY A 438 46.66 -66.81 -11.24
CA GLY A 438 45.72 -67.83 -11.73
C GLY A 438 44.77 -68.49 -10.72
N ALA A 439 43.67 -67.81 -10.40
CA ALA A 439 42.37 -68.38 -10.02
C ALA A 439 42.21 -69.23 -8.73
N ARG A 440 41.30 -68.71 -7.87
CA ARG A 440 40.33 -69.42 -7.00
C ARG A 440 40.81 -70.26 -5.81
N LYS A 441 40.27 -69.84 -4.65
CA LYS A 441 39.75 -70.66 -3.54
C LYS A 441 40.80 -71.41 -2.69
N ASP A 442 40.63 -71.56 -1.36
CA ASP A 442 39.45 -71.35 -0.52
C ASP A 442 39.74 -70.59 0.78
N SER A 443 38.65 -70.18 1.43
CA SER A 443 38.60 -69.51 2.73
C SER A 443 39.26 -70.34 3.85
N THR A 444 40.23 -69.75 4.56
CA THR A 444 40.53 -70.12 5.95
C THR A 444 40.01 -69.02 6.87
N LEU A 445 38.90 -69.31 7.56
CA LEU A 445 38.30 -68.43 8.55
C LEU A 445 39.18 -68.38 9.80
N SER A 446 39.70 -67.19 10.14
CA SER A 446 40.07 -66.88 11.52
C SER A 446 38.98 -66.02 12.12
N THR A 447 38.23 -66.58 13.07
CA THR A 447 37.04 -65.97 13.67
C THR A 447 37.44 -64.92 14.72
N SER A 448 37.91 -63.76 14.27
CA SER A 448 38.01 -62.57 15.11
C SER A 448 36.72 -61.77 15.00
N LEU A 449 35.97 -61.67 16.10
CA LEU A 449 34.64 -61.05 16.17
C LEU A 449 34.73 -59.50 16.24
N VAL A 450 35.40 -58.90 15.26
CA VAL A 450 35.47 -57.45 15.05
C VAL A 450 34.78 -57.15 13.71
N GLY A 451 33.75 -56.31 13.74
CA GLY A 451 33.05 -55.91 12.52
C GLY A 451 34.02 -55.22 11.55
N MET A 452 34.04 -55.67 10.29
CA MET A 452 34.86 -55.04 9.25
C MET A 452 34.45 -53.58 9.07
N LEU A 453 35.32 -52.66 9.47
CA LEU A 453 35.31 -51.29 8.97
C LEU A 453 35.83 -51.34 7.53
N SER A 454 34.91 -51.48 6.57
CA SER A 454 35.18 -51.45 5.14
C SER A 454 35.54 -50.02 4.69
N THR A 455 36.67 -49.50 5.14
CA THR A 455 37.26 -48.27 4.59
C THR A 455 37.91 -48.59 3.24
N THR A 456 37.10 -48.65 2.19
CA THR A 456 37.60 -48.64 0.82
C THR A 456 38.26 -47.27 0.55
N PRO A 457 39.56 -47.19 0.22
CA PRO A 457 40.21 -45.92 -0.11
C PRO A 457 39.85 -45.53 -1.55
N SER A 458 38.60 -45.11 -1.76
CA SER A 458 38.10 -44.60 -3.04
C SER A 458 38.42 -43.12 -3.18
N THR A 459 39.53 -42.84 -3.88
CA THR A 459 40.06 -41.49 -4.16
C THR A 459 39.09 -40.59 -4.96
N GLU A 460 37.99 -41.14 -5.46
CA GLU A 460 36.93 -40.39 -6.15
C GLU A 460 35.94 -39.71 -5.17
N ASN A 461 35.80 -40.18 -3.92
CA ASN A 461 34.78 -39.67 -2.99
C ASN A 461 35.04 -38.21 -2.53
N VAL A 462 36.30 -37.76 -2.49
CA VAL A 462 36.66 -36.45 -1.91
C VAL A 462 36.04 -35.30 -2.70
N ARG A 463 35.99 -35.38 -4.05
CA ARG A 463 35.34 -34.36 -4.88
C ARG A 463 33.82 -34.35 -4.74
N ASP A 464 33.21 -35.52 -4.56
CA ASP A 464 31.77 -35.66 -4.36
C ASP A 464 31.36 -35.16 -2.96
N GLU A 465 32.20 -35.35 -1.94
CA GLU A 465 31.99 -34.77 -0.61
C GLU A 465 32.14 -33.25 -0.59
N GLU A 466 33.17 -32.69 -1.23
CA GLU A 466 33.32 -31.23 -1.38
C GLU A 466 32.14 -30.61 -2.15
N SER A 467 31.69 -31.26 -3.24
CA SER A 467 30.52 -30.82 -4.01
C SER A 467 29.23 -30.88 -3.19
N ARG A 468 29.02 -31.98 -2.44
CA ARG A 468 27.87 -32.18 -1.55
C ARG A 468 27.86 -31.16 -0.40
N GLU A 469 29.01 -30.88 0.20
CA GLU A 469 29.13 -29.84 1.22
C GLU A 469 28.81 -28.45 0.66
N GLN A 470 29.31 -28.12 -0.53
CA GLN A 470 29.01 -26.83 -1.15
C GLN A 470 27.51 -26.69 -1.42
N LEU A 471 26.85 -27.74 -1.95
CA LEU A 471 25.42 -27.73 -2.19
C LEU A 471 24.59 -27.58 -0.89
N ILE A 472 25.05 -28.19 0.20
CA ILE A 472 24.47 -28.03 1.53
C ILE A 472 24.66 -26.60 2.06
N LYS A 473 25.86 -26.03 1.93
CA LYS A 473 26.19 -24.65 2.31
C LYS A 473 25.32 -23.66 1.53
N ASP A 474 25.19 -23.83 0.21
CA ASP A 474 24.37 -22.99 -0.66
C ASP A 474 22.88 -23.08 -0.29
N HIS A 475 22.34 -24.28 -0.07
CA HIS A 475 20.95 -24.47 0.36
C HIS A 475 20.68 -23.76 1.71
N TYR A 476 21.55 -23.93 2.71
CA TYR A 476 21.37 -23.27 4.00
C TYR A 476 21.59 -21.76 3.93
N MET A 477 22.53 -21.26 3.11
CA MET A 477 22.70 -19.83 2.87
C MET A 477 21.45 -19.21 2.23
N VAL A 478 20.91 -19.84 1.18
CA VAL A 478 19.65 -19.40 0.55
C VAL A 478 18.51 -19.43 1.57
N ARG A 479 18.41 -20.49 2.38
CA ARG A 479 17.37 -20.60 3.41
C ARG A 479 17.49 -19.56 4.52
N VAL A 480 18.71 -19.23 4.95
CA VAL A 480 18.98 -18.12 5.88
C VAL A 480 18.60 -16.79 5.25
N GLY A 481 18.89 -16.57 3.96
CA GLY A 481 18.45 -15.38 3.23
C GLY A 481 16.93 -15.26 3.11
N GLU A 482 16.23 -16.36 2.80
CA GLU A 482 14.75 -16.41 2.80
C GLU A 482 14.15 -16.08 4.17
N LEU A 483 14.70 -16.65 5.25
CA LEU A 483 14.21 -16.41 6.60
C LEU A 483 14.54 -14.98 7.08
N THR A 484 15.71 -14.46 6.74
CA THR A 484 16.11 -13.07 7.04
C THR A 484 15.21 -12.07 6.34
N THR A 485 14.90 -12.28 5.06
CA THR A 485 13.99 -11.40 4.30
C THR A 485 12.54 -11.51 4.79
N GLN A 486 12.06 -12.71 5.16
CA GLN A 486 10.74 -12.87 5.79
C GLN A 486 10.66 -12.16 7.14
N LEU A 487 11.69 -12.27 7.98
CA LEU A 487 11.79 -11.57 9.26
C LEU A 487 11.79 -10.04 9.06
N GLN A 488 12.65 -9.51 8.18
CA GLN A 488 12.68 -8.08 7.86
C GLN A 488 11.33 -7.54 7.35
N VAL A 489 10.62 -8.30 6.49
CA VAL A 489 9.28 -7.92 6.01
C VAL A 489 8.23 -7.99 7.13
N SER A 490 8.35 -8.95 8.05
CA SER A 490 7.48 -9.07 9.23
C SER A 490 7.69 -7.91 10.21
N ASP A 491 8.95 -7.60 10.53
CA ASP A 491 9.33 -6.51 11.43
C ASP A 491 8.93 -5.15 10.85
N SER A 492 9.16 -4.93 9.55
CA SER A 492 8.71 -3.72 8.85
C SER A 492 7.19 -3.54 8.93
N LYS A 493 6.41 -4.61 8.75
CA LYS A 493 4.94 -4.58 8.94
C LYS A 493 4.54 -4.29 10.39
N ALA A 494 5.22 -4.91 11.36
CA ALA A 494 4.94 -4.68 12.78
C ALA A 494 5.22 -3.21 13.18
N VAL A 495 6.34 -2.65 12.73
CA VAL A 495 6.69 -1.22 12.93
C VAL A 495 5.67 -0.32 12.25
N HIS A 496 5.25 -0.63 11.02
CA HIS A 496 4.24 0.13 10.28
C HIS A 496 2.89 0.12 11.01
N PHE A 497 2.34 -1.03 11.37
CA PHE A 497 1.08 -1.11 12.13
C PHE A 497 1.20 -0.41 13.49
N HIS A 498 2.33 -0.52 14.19
CA HIS A 498 2.53 0.19 15.45
C HIS A 498 2.61 1.72 15.26
N ALA A 499 3.12 2.22 14.12
CA ALA A 499 3.04 3.63 13.76
C ALA A 499 1.60 4.06 13.43
N GLU A 500 0.86 3.25 12.67
CA GLU A 500 -0.54 3.51 12.32
C GLU A 500 -1.45 3.54 13.56
N CYS A 501 -1.37 2.55 14.46
CA CYS A 501 -2.12 2.53 15.71
C CYS A 501 -1.85 3.78 16.57
N ARG A 502 -0.59 4.24 16.65
CA ARG A 502 -0.23 5.48 17.37
C ARG A 502 -0.76 6.73 16.68
N ALA A 503 -0.76 6.79 15.35
CA ALA A 503 -1.35 7.88 14.58
C ALA A 503 -2.88 7.93 14.73
N LEU A 504 -3.54 6.76 14.70
CA LEU A 504 -4.97 6.60 14.91
C LEU A 504 -5.38 7.05 16.32
N ALA A 505 -4.68 6.58 17.36
CA ALA A 505 -4.93 6.97 18.74
C ALA A 505 -4.80 8.50 18.95
N LYS A 506 -3.77 9.14 18.35
CA LYS A 506 -3.64 10.60 18.38
C LYS A 506 -4.79 11.32 17.68
N ARG A 507 -5.25 10.83 16.51
CA ARG A 507 -6.41 11.41 15.81
C ARG A 507 -7.69 11.25 16.61
N LEU A 508 -7.89 10.09 17.25
CA LEU A 508 -9.05 9.79 18.08
C LEU A 508 -9.09 10.71 19.30
N ALA A 509 -7.98 10.88 20.03
CA ALA A 509 -7.91 11.79 21.18
C ALA A 509 -8.16 13.27 20.79
N LEU A 510 -7.70 13.71 19.61
CA LEU A 510 -8.01 15.04 19.09
C LEU A 510 -9.50 15.18 18.73
N ALA A 511 -10.11 14.14 18.15
CA ALA A 511 -11.54 14.11 17.84
C ALA A 511 -12.38 14.14 19.13
N GLU A 512 -12.03 13.35 20.15
CA GLU A 512 -12.68 13.36 21.47
C GLU A 512 -12.62 14.74 22.12
N LYS A 513 -11.46 15.39 22.14
CA LYS A 513 -11.32 16.76 22.66
C LYS A 513 -12.17 17.77 21.90
N SER A 514 -12.31 17.62 20.57
CA SER A 514 -13.19 18.48 19.77
C SER A 514 -14.68 18.23 20.04
N ARG A 515 -15.07 16.97 20.28
CA ARG A 515 -16.43 16.57 20.67
C ARG A 515 -16.80 17.12 22.05
N GLU A 516 -15.86 17.13 22.98
CA GLU A 516 -16.04 17.73 24.32
C GLU A 516 -16.20 19.25 24.23
N ALA A 517 -15.33 19.94 23.47
CA ALA A 517 -15.44 21.39 23.27
C ALA A 517 -16.79 21.79 22.63
N LEU A 518 -17.21 21.10 21.56
CA LEU A 518 -18.53 21.30 20.95
C LEU A 518 -19.68 20.95 21.91
N GLY A 519 -19.49 19.96 22.79
CA GLY A 519 -20.45 19.62 23.83
C GLY A 519 -20.67 20.74 24.85
N GLU A 520 -19.60 21.43 25.27
CA GLU A 520 -19.71 22.60 26.14
C GLU A 520 -20.28 23.83 25.40
N GLU A 521 -19.91 24.05 24.14
CA GLU A 521 -20.51 25.11 23.30
C GLU A 521 -22.04 24.91 23.14
N VAL A 522 -22.50 23.67 22.91
CA VAL A 522 -23.93 23.35 22.82
C VAL A 522 -24.65 23.57 24.16
N LYS A 523 -24.02 23.22 25.30
CA LYS A 523 -24.58 23.53 26.64
C LYS A 523 -24.72 25.04 26.85
N ALA A 524 -23.68 25.81 26.53
CA ALA A 524 -23.71 27.27 26.67
C ALA A 524 -24.75 27.92 25.73
N ALA A 525 -24.87 27.45 24.49
CA ALA A 525 -25.90 27.88 23.56
C ALA A 525 -27.32 27.59 24.08
N ASN A 526 -27.56 26.40 24.62
CA ASN A 526 -28.84 26.04 25.22
C ASN A 526 -29.19 26.92 26.44
N GLN A 527 -28.22 27.20 27.32
CA GLN A 527 -28.42 28.12 28.45
C GLN A 527 -28.81 29.53 27.98
N ASN A 528 -28.16 30.03 26.92
CA ASN A 528 -28.51 31.31 26.31
C ASN A 528 -29.92 31.30 25.68
N ILE A 529 -30.32 30.20 25.03
CA ILE A 529 -31.68 30.04 24.49
C ILE A 529 -32.73 30.08 25.60
N THR A 530 -32.54 29.34 26.70
CA THR A 530 -33.46 29.36 27.85
C THR A 530 -33.55 30.77 28.44
N ARG A 531 -32.42 31.45 28.67
CA ARG A 531 -32.40 32.82 29.17
C ARG A 531 -33.18 33.79 28.25
N LEU A 532 -32.97 33.70 26.93
CA LEU A 532 -33.69 34.54 25.96
C LEU A 532 -35.19 34.23 25.91
N GLN A 533 -35.59 32.97 26.16
CA GLN A 533 -37.01 32.59 26.31
C GLN A 533 -37.63 33.19 27.58
N ASP A 534 -36.91 33.22 28.70
CA ASP A 534 -37.37 33.85 29.95
C ASP A 534 -37.48 35.37 29.82
N GLU A 535 -36.51 36.02 29.17
CA GLU A 535 -36.55 37.46 28.84
C GLU A 535 -37.73 37.78 27.89
N LEU A 536 -37.96 36.95 26.85
CA LEU A 536 -39.06 37.12 25.91
C LEU A 536 -40.44 36.94 26.57
N THR A 537 -40.61 35.92 27.42
CA THR A 537 -41.90 35.67 28.10
C THR A 537 -42.20 36.75 29.12
N THR A 538 -41.20 37.27 29.84
CA THR A 538 -41.34 38.40 30.76
C THR A 538 -41.72 39.68 30.01
N THR A 539 -41.07 39.96 28.88
CA THR A 539 -41.37 41.11 28.02
C THR A 539 -42.78 41.02 27.43
N LYS A 540 -43.18 39.83 26.95
CA LYS A 540 -44.53 39.58 26.42
C LYS A 540 -45.61 39.84 27.47
N ARG A 541 -45.44 39.30 28.69
CA ARG A 541 -46.37 39.53 29.81
C ARG A 541 -46.48 41.03 30.13
N SER A 542 -45.36 41.74 30.21
CA SER A 542 -45.37 43.19 30.47
C SER A 542 -46.13 43.99 29.40
N TYR A 543 -46.09 43.58 28.13
CA TYR A 543 -46.88 44.23 27.09
C TYR A 543 -48.36 43.84 27.14
N GLU A 544 -48.68 42.59 27.48
CA GLU A 544 -50.06 42.14 27.71
C GLU A 544 -50.70 42.89 28.89
N ASP A 545 -49.98 43.06 30.01
CA ASP A 545 -50.43 43.84 31.17
C ASP A 545 -50.66 45.32 30.82
N GLN A 546 -49.75 45.94 30.04
CA GLN A 546 -49.91 47.31 29.56
C GLN A 546 -51.13 47.47 28.64
N LEU A 547 -51.35 46.52 27.72
CA LEU A 547 -52.52 46.52 26.84
C LEU A 547 -53.82 46.31 27.62
N SER A 548 -53.83 45.47 28.66
CA SER A 548 -54.98 45.30 29.56
C SER A 548 -55.30 46.62 30.28
N MET A 549 -54.31 47.26 30.91
CA MET A 549 -54.49 48.55 31.60
C MET A 549 -55.01 49.64 30.65
N MET A 550 -54.51 49.68 29.40
CA MET A 550 -55.04 50.59 28.38
C MET A 550 -56.49 50.26 28.00
N SER A 551 -56.84 48.98 27.86
CA SER A 551 -58.21 48.54 27.56
C SER A 551 -59.19 48.92 28.68
N ASP A 552 -58.81 48.70 29.94
CA ASP A 552 -59.62 49.06 31.11
C ASP A 552 -59.81 50.58 31.21
N HIS A 553 -58.75 51.35 30.97
CA HIS A 553 -58.82 52.81 30.91
C HIS A 553 -59.72 53.30 29.76
N LEU A 554 -59.63 52.70 28.56
CA LEU A 554 -60.51 53.02 27.43
C LEU A 554 -61.98 52.65 27.72
N CYS A 555 -62.23 51.54 28.44
CA CYS A 555 -63.56 51.15 28.87
C CYS A 555 -64.15 52.18 29.84
N SER A 556 -63.41 52.53 30.91
CA SER A 556 -63.80 53.56 31.88
C SER A 556 -64.03 54.92 31.21
N MET A 557 -63.16 55.31 30.28
CA MET A 557 -63.32 56.54 29.50
C MET A 557 -64.61 56.50 28.65
N ASN A 558 -64.89 55.39 27.96
CA ASN A 558 -66.14 55.21 27.21
C ASN A 558 -67.38 55.24 28.10
N GLU A 559 -67.33 54.70 29.33
CA GLU A 559 -68.42 54.87 30.29
C GLU A 559 -68.63 56.34 30.67
N THR A 560 -67.56 57.09 30.95
CA THR A 560 -67.69 58.53 31.28
C THR A 560 -68.22 59.35 30.11
N LEU A 561 -67.77 59.08 28.88
CA LEU A 561 -68.29 59.70 27.66
C LEU A 561 -69.76 59.33 27.42
N SER A 562 -70.16 58.11 27.74
CA SER A 562 -71.57 57.66 27.64
C SER A 562 -72.44 58.37 28.69
N LYS A 563 -72.00 58.46 29.95
CA LYS A 563 -72.67 59.21 31.02
C LYS A 563 -72.81 60.70 30.66
N GLN A 564 -71.75 61.33 30.17
CA GLN A 564 -71.79 62.71 29.67
C GLN A 564 -72.75 62.88 28.49
N ARG A 565 -72.85 61.89 27.60
CA ARG A 565 -73.81 61.91 26.48
C ARG A 565 -75.26 61.78 26.95
N GLU A 566 -75.54 60.91 27.91
CA GLU A 566 -76.84 60.81 28.56
C GLU A 566 -77.22 62.10 29.30
N GLU A 567 -76.27 62.74 29.98
CA GLU A 567 -76.46 64.05 30.61
C GLU A 567 -76.76 65.15 29.57
N ILE A 568 -76.03 65.18 28.45
CA ILE A 568 -76.31 66.10 27.34
C ILE A 568 -77.71 65.85 26.74
N ASP A 569 -78.12 64.60 26.55
CA ASP A 569 -79.41 64.29 25.93
C ASP A 569 -80.59 64.49 26.91
N THR A 570 -80.40 64.28 28.22
CA THR A 570 -81.37 64.70 29.25
C THR A 570 -81.49 66.21 29.36
N LEU A 571 -80.39 66.98 29.29
CA LEU A 571 -80.41 68.44 29.22
C LEU A 571 -81.13 68.95 27.95
N LYS A 572 -80.96 68.29 26.80
CA LYS A 572 -81.73 68.59 25.57
C LYS A 572 -83.22 68.27 25.72
N LEU A 573 -83.58 67.15 26.37
CA LEU A 573 -84.98 66.79 26.64
C LEU A 573 -85.63 67.75 27.63
N GLY A 574 -84.94 68.13 28.70
CA GLY A 574 -85.37 69.16 29.66
C GLY A 574 -85.52 70.54 28.99
N SER A 575 -84.60 70.90 28.09
CA SER A 575 -84.71 72.12 27.28
C SER A 575 -85.92 72.08 26.34
N LYS A 576 -86.24 70.92 25.74
CA LYS A 576 -87.47 70.73 24.94
C LYS A 576 -88.74 70.79 25.80
N ALA A 577 -88.72 70.31 27.04
CA ALA A 577 -89.83 70.42 27.98
C ALA A 577 -90.07 71.90 28.38
N ASN A 578 -89.02 72.64 28.71
CA ASN A 578 -89.10 74.07 29.02
C ASN A 578 -89.51 74.92 27.80
N ALA A 579 -89.04 74.58 26.59
CA ALA A 579 -89.46 75.23 25.36
C ALA A 579 -90.97 75.03 25.06
N LYS A 580 -91.58 73.93 25.52
CA LYS A 580 -93.03 73.72 25.43
C LYS A 580 -93.82 74.58 26.43
N LYS A 581 -93.27 74.84 27.62
CA LYS A 581 -93.89 75.73 28.62
C LYS A 581 -93.86 77.22 28.22
N ASN A 582 -92.84 77.65 27.50
CA ASN A 582 -92.67 79.05 27.08
C ASN A 582 -93.39 79.45 25.77
N LYS A 583 -94.27 78.59 25.23
CA LYS A 583 -95.04 78.86 24.00
C LYS A 583 -96.55 79.09 24.24
N GLY A 584 -96.93 79.25 25.51
CA GLY A 584 -98.30 79.54 25.96
C GLY A 584 -98.30 80.70 26.94
N ARG A 585 -97.88 81.88 26.50
CA ARG A 585 -98.06 83.16 27.18
C ARG A 585 -98.07 84.30 26.18
#